data_AF-A0A2W5Z3D4-F1
#
_entry.id   AF-A0A2W5Z3D4-F1
#
_cell.length_a   1.000
_cell.length_b   1.000
_cell.length_c   1.000
_cell.angle_alpha   90.00
_cell.angle_beta   90.00
_cell.angle_gamma   90.00
#
_symmetry.space_group_name_H-M   'P 1'
#
loop_
_entity.id
_entity.type
_entity.pdbx_description
1 polymer ?
#
loop_
_entity_poly.entity_id
_entity_poly.type
_entity_poly.pdbx_seq_one_letter_code
_entity_poly.pdbx_strand_id
1 'polypeptide(L)'
;MPIRVQRLRIGASRPLAHGGCALGRSARQLARLDARDREWLVTIRSRLLDGAPEPPAGRFNAGQKINFVLVCILLGVLYISGVETIVAGTHHNLIFGGHKLATIAACGLVASHLYMAVLNPATRHSLRGMLTGKVDRAWAREHYPRWEP
;
A
#
# COMPACT_ATOMS: atom_id res chain seq x y z
N MET A 1 -25.71 -18.73 -19.50
CA MET A 1 -24.63 -17.98 -20.19
C MET A 1 -23.44 -17.85 -19.24
N PRO A 2 -22.24 -18.37 -19.55
CA PRO A 2 -21.09 -18.17 -18.68
C PRO A 2 -20.58 -16.73 -18.83
N ILE A 3 -20.56 -15.97 -17.73
CA ILE A 3 -19.95 -14.64 -17.68
C ILE A 3 -18.46 -14.81 -17.96
N ARG A 4 -18.00 -14.44 -19.15
CA ARG A 4 -16.58 -14.51 -19.54
C ARG A 4 -15.81 -13.43 -18.77
N VAL A 5 -15.32 -13.79 -17.58
CA VAL A 5 -14.48 -12.93 -16.72
C VAL A 5 -13.19 -12.57 -17.47
N GLN A 6 -13.15 -11.38 -18.09
CA GLN A 6 -11.95 -10.91 -18.78
C GLN A 6 -10.92 -10.48 -17.73
N ARG A 7 -9.88 -11.29 -17.53
CA ARG A 7 -8.79 -10.99 -16.60
C ARG A 7 -7.73 -10.09 -17.24
N LEU A 8 -7.38 -9.02 -16.56
CA LEU A 8 -6.29 -8.10 -16.89
C LEU A 8 -5.00 -8.55 -16.20
N ARG A 9 -3.87 -8.54 -16.92
CA ARG A 9 -2.53 -8.79 -16.34
C ARG A 9 -1.95 -7.46 -15.86
N ILE A 10 -1.53 -7.38 -14.60
CA ILE A 10 -1.10 -6.14 -13.92
C ILE A 10 0.17 -5.51 -14.56
N GLY A 11 0.91 -6.28 -15.35
CA GLY A 11 2.13 -5.84 -16.06
C GLY A 11 1.98 -5.73 -17.59
N ALA A 12 0.77 -5.60 -18.14
CA ALA A 12 0.55 -5.59 -19.59
C ALA A 12 0.70 -4.20 -20.26
N SER A 13 1.23 -3.19 -19.57
CA SER A 13 1.46 -1.87 -20.17
C SER A 13 2.75 -1.89 -21.00
N ARG A 14 2.59 -2.15 -22.30
CA ARG A 14 3.58 -2.13 -23.39
C ARG A 14 4.79 -3.09 -23.22
N PRO A 15 5.11 -3.90 -24.25
CA PRO A 15 6.15 -4.92 -24.13
C PRO A 15 7.54 -4.29 -24.31
N LEU A 16 8.21 -3.80 -23.26
CA LEU A 16 9.66 -3.54 -23.34
C LEU A 16 10.39 -3.73 -21.99
N ALA A 17 11.36 -4.64 -22.04
CA ALA A 17 12.61 -4.77 -21.28
C ALA A 17 12.57 -5.10 -19.76
N HIS A 18 13.11 -6.30 -19.45
CA HIS A 18 13.82 -6.77 -18.26
C HIS A 18 13.38 -6.30 -16.85
N GLY A 19 13.00 -7.28 -16.02
CA GLY A 19 12.30 -7.15 -14.73
C GLY A 19 12.87 -6.23 -13.64
N GLY A 20 14.12 -5.78 -13.73
CA GLY A 20 14.69 -4.83 -12.76
C GLY A 20 14.14 -3.40 -12.90
N CYS A 21 13.94 -2.93 -14.13
CA CYS A 21 13.53 -1.54 -14.40
C CYS A 21 12.02 -1.32 -14.16
N ALA A 22 11.24 -2.39 -14.22
CA ALA A 22 9.81 -2.38 -13.92
C ALA A 22 9.54 -2.15 -12.43
N LEU A 23 10.28 -2.84 -11.55
CA LEU A 23 10.15 -2.69 -10.09
C LEU A 23 10.53 -1.29 -9.63
N GLY A 24 11.64 -0.74 -10.14
CA GLY A 24 12.07 0.63 -9.82
C GLY A 24 11.05 1.70 -10.23
N ARG A 25 10.36 1.52 -11.38
CA ARG A 25 9.27 2.42 -11.77
C ARG A 25 8.08 2.33 -10.83
N SER A 26 7.67 1.12 -10.44
CA SER A 26 6.57 0.93 -9.50
C SER A 26 6.90 1.48 -8.10
N ALA A 27 8.11 1.27 -7.60
CA ALA A 27 8.56 1.85 -6.34
C ALA A 27 8.55 3.38 -6.39
N ARG A 28 9.04 3.98 -7.49
CA ARG A 28 8.95 5.44 -7.68
C ARG A 28 7.50 5.95 -7.75
N GLN A 29 6.58 5.20 -8.35
CA GLN A 29 5.17 5.56 -8.37
C GLN A 29 4.52 5.49 -6.98
N LEU A 30 4.90 4.50 -6.16
CA LEU A 30 4.43 4.36 -4.78
C LEU A 30 5.00 5.44 -3.85
N ALA A 31 6.27 5.80 -4.02
CA ALA A 31 6.94 6.81 -3.20
C ALA A 31 6.52 8.25 -3.55
N ARG A 32 5.96 8.50 -4.73
CA ARG A 32 5.51 9.83 -5.16
C ARG A 32 4.12 10.15 -4.64
N LEU A 33 4.07 11.00 -3.62
CA LEU A 33 2.84 11.63 -3.13
C LEU A 33 2.52 12.88 -3.96
N ASP A 34 1.38 12.88 -4.64
CA ASP A 34 0.88 14.01 -5.43
C ASP A 34 -0.10 14.89 -4.63
N ALA A 35 -0.55 16.00 -5.21
CA ALA A 35 -1.48 16.92 -4.54
C ALA A 35 -2.81 16.23 -4.15
N ARG A 36 -3.26 15.25 -4.93
CA ARG A 36 -4.51 14.51 -4.68
C ARG A 36 -4.34 13.54 -3.51
N ASP A 37 -3.16 12.95 -3.36
CA ASP A 37 -2.83 12.14 -2.17
C ASP A 37 -2.88 12.99 -0.89
N ARG A 38 -2.55 14.29 -0.97
CA ARG A 38 -2.69 15.23 0.17
C ARG A 38 -4.14 15.60 0.45
N GLU A 39 -4.95 15.84 -0.57
CA GLU A 39 -6.41 16.04 -0.41
C GLU A 39 -7.09 14.82 0.20
N TRP A 40 -6.64 13.62 -0.20
CA TRP A 40 -7.09 12.37 0.41
C TRP A 40 -6.76 12.30 1.90
N LEU A 41 -5.54 12.71 2.30
CA LEU A 41 -5.15 12.77 3.72
C LEU A 41 -6.02 13.71 4.54
N VAL A 42 -6.34 14.89 4.02
CA VAL A 42 -7.20 15.87 4.72
C VAL A 42 -8.62 15.33 4.88
N THR A 43 -9.10 14.55 3.91
CA THR A 43 -10.45 13.98 3.92
C THR A 43 -10.53 12.58 4.52
N ILE A 44 -9.41 11.99 4.96
CA ILE A 44 -9.38 10.60 5.45
C ILE A 44 -10.34 10.37 6.63
N ARG A 45 -10.48 11.38 7.50
CA ARG A 45 -11.39 11.32 8.66
C ARG A 45 -12.83 11.11 8.21
N SER A 46 -13.33 11.91 7.27
CA SER A 46 -14.71 11.79 6.80
C SER A 46 -14.92 10.52 5.98
N ARG A 47 -13.89 9.99 5.31
CA ARG A 47 -13.98 8.68 4.63
C ARG A 47 -14.12 7.53 5.63
N LEU A 48 -13.33 7.55 6.71
CA LEU A 48 -13.33 6.51 7.72
C LEU A 48 -14.57 6.54 8.63
N LEU A 49 -15.09 7.74 8.92
CA LEU A 49 -16.22 7.91 9.85
C LEU A 49 -17.57 8.03 9.13
N ASP A 50 -17.62 8.73 8.00
CA ASP A 50 -18.87 9.04 7.28
C ASP A 50 -19.08 8.14 6.06
N GLY A 51 -18.18 7.19 5.80
CA GLY A 51 -18.29 6.21 4.72
C GLY A 51 -18.24 6.81 3.31
N ALA A 52 -17.70 8.02 3.17
CA ALA A 52 -17.71 8.71 1.89
C ALA A 52 -16.81 7.97 0.85
N PRO A 53 -17.15 7.99 -0.46
CA PRO A 53 -16.51 7.14 -1.47
C PRO A 53 -15.04 7.50 -1.75
N GLU A 54 -14.21 6.53 -2.15
CA GLU A 54 -12.80 6.76 -2.51
C GLU A 54 -12.69 7.64 -3.78
N PRO A 55 -11.76 8.62 -3.83
CA PRO A 55 -11.56 9.43 -5.03
C PRO A 55 -10.99 8.59 -6.18
N PRO A 56 -11.18 9.04 -7.44
CA PRO A 56 -10.71 8.32 -8.62
C PRO A 56 -9.19 8.02 -8.58
N ALA A 57 -8.85 6.76 -8.35
CA ALA A 57 -7.48 6.29 -8.19
C ALA A 57 -6.81 5.93 -9.53
N GLY A 58 -5.49 6.17 -9.60
CA GLY A 58 -4.63 5.67 -10.68
C GLY A 58 -4.21 4.21 -10.43
N ARG A 59 -3.04 3.78 -10.92
CA ARG A 59 -2.55 2.40 -10.68
C ARG A 59 -2.40 2.05 -9.19
N PHE A 60 -2.08 3.03 -8.35
CA PHE A 60 -2.02 2.91 -6.89
C PHE A 60 -2.92 3.98 -6.30
N ASN A 61 -3.72 3.62 -5.29
CA ASN A 61 -4.55 4.57 -4.55
C ASN A 61 -3.70 5.34 -3.50
N ALA A 62 -4.23 6.44 -2.99
CA ALA A 62 -3.54 7.28 -2.01
C ALA A 62 -3.19 6.50 -0.72
N GLY A 63 -4.14 5.71 -0.20
CA GLY A 63 -3.94 4.87 0.98
C GLY A 63 -2.80 3.85 0.84
N GLN A 64 -2.63 3.24 -0.34
CA GLN A 64 -1.55 2.31 -0.66
C GLN A 64 -0.19 3.01 -0.68
N LYS A 65 -0.11 4.21 -1.27
CA LYS A 65 1.13 5.00 -1.28
C LYS A 65 1.52 5.44 0.13
N ILE A 66 0.56 5.92 0.91
CA ILE A 66 0.79 6.35 2.29
C ILE A 66 1.20 5.16 3.16
N ASN A 67 0.53 4.02 3.04
CA ASN A 67 0.92 2.79 3.72
C ASN A 67 2.36 2.39 3.35
N PHE A 68 2.72 2.42 2.06
CA PHE A 68 4.07 2.13 1.60
C PHE A 68 5.12 3.05 2.24
N VAL A 69 4.89 4.37 2.23
CA VAL A 69 5.80 5.35 2.83
C VAL A 69 5.93 5.13 4.35
N LEU A 70 4.82 4.92 5.05
CA LEU A 70 4.82 4.68 6.49
C LEU A 70 5.55 3.39 6.86
N VAL A 71 5.33 2.30 6.12
CA VAL A 71 6.07 1.04 6.31
C VAL A 71 7.56 1.26 6.10
N CYS A 72 7.99 1.95 5.04
CA CYS A 72 9.41 2.24 4.80
C CYS A 72 10.04 3.04 5.95
N ILE A 73 9.36 4.07 6.45
CA ILE A 73 9.83 4.89 7.58
C ILE A 73 9.93 4.04 8.84
N LEU A 74 8.88 3.29 9.19
CA LEU A 74 8.86 2.46 10.40
C LEU A 74 9.91 1.36 10.36
N LEU A 75 10.11 0.71 9.21
CA LEU A 75 11.19 -0.27 9.04
C LEU A 75 12.57 0.36 9.21
N GLY A 76 12.79 1.57 8.69
CA GLY A 76 14.03 2.31 8.90
C GLY A 76 14.27 2.63 10.38
N VAL A 77 13.25 3.14 11.08
CA VAL A 77 13.32 3.41 12.53
C VAL A 77 13.60 2.13 13.32
N LEU A 78 12.86 1.06 13.04
CA LEU A 78 13.02 -0.24 13.70
C LEU A 78 14.39 -0.85 13.46
N TYR A 79 14.92 -0.72 12.24
CA TYR A 79 16.25 -1.21 11.90
C TYR A 79 17.32 -0.47 12.71
N ILE A 80 17.33 0.87 12.65
CA ILE A 80 18.32 1.70 13.35
C ILE A 80 18.25 1.45 14.87
N SER A 81 17.05 1.58 15.45
CA SER A 81 16.87 1.39 16.89
C SER A 81 17.08 -0.05 17.35
N GLY A 82 16.83 -1.04 16.48
CA GLY A 82 17.09 -2.45 16.75
C GLY A 82 18.58 -2.76 16.80
N VAL A 83 19.35 -2.25 15.83
CA VAL A 83 20.83 -2.37 15.83
C VAL A 83 21.43 -1.73 17.08
N GLU A 84 21.01 -0.51 17.43
CA GLU A 84 21.45 0.17 18.65
C GLU A 84 21.13 -0.66 19.91
N THR A 85 19.94 -1.26 19.98
CA THR A 85 19.55 -2.10 21.13
C THR A 85 20.41 -3.36 21.25
N ILE A 86 20.82 -3.95 20.12
CA ILE A 86 21.71 -5.12 20.11
C ILE A 86 23.13 -4.74 20.56
N VAL A 87 23.66 -3.62 20.08
CA VAL A 87 25.04 -3.20 20.33
C VAL A 87 25.21 -2.60 21.73
N ALA A 88 24.33 -1.68 22.11
CA ALA A 88 24.45 -0.87 23.31
C ALA A 88 23.56 -1.36 24.47
N GLY A 89 22.78 -2.43 24.25
CA GLY A 89 21.84 -2.97 25.22
C GLY A 89 20.59 -2.11 25.42
N THR A 90 19.69 -2.57 26.29
CA THR A 90 18.37 -1.97 26.52
C THR A 90 18.36 -0.80 27.52
N HIS A 91 19.53 -0.38 28.03
CA HIS A 91 19.63 0.66 29.06
C HIS A 91 19.33 2.08 28.53
N HIS A 92 19.28 2.26 27.21
CA HIS A 92 18.92 3.52 26.56
C HIS A 92 17.40 3.70 26.55
N ASN A 93 16.86 4.26 27.64
CA ASN A 93 15.41 4.43 27.82
C ASN A 93 14.70 5.14 26.66
N LEU A 94 15.37 6.11 26.00
CA LEU A 94 14.79 6.85 24.88
C LEU A 94 14.77 6.02 23.58
N ILE A 95 15.89 5.40 23.19
CA ILE A 95 16.00 4.60 21.96
C ILE A 95 15.13 3.35 22.06
N PHE A 96 15.22 2.64 23.18
CA PHE A 96 14.40 1.45 23.42
C PHE A 96 12.91 1.80 23.52
N GLY A 97 12.57 2.94 24.13
CA GLY A 97 11.20 3.48 24.12
C GLY A 97 10.69 3.77 22.71
N GLY A 98 11.52 4.41 21.88
CA GLY A 98 11.24 4.68 20.47
C GLY A 98 11.05 3.40 19.65
N HIS A 99 11.91 2.40 19.84
CA HIS A 99 11.80 1.08 19.21
C HIS A 99 10.46 0.41 19.55
N LYS A 100 10.09 0.38 20.83
CA LYS A 100 8.81 -0.17 21.28
C LYS A 100 7.61 0.53 20.66
N LEU A 101 7.61 1.86 20.63
CA LEU A 101 6.52 2.63 20.04
C LEU A 101 6.43 2.38 18.53
N ALA A 102 7.56 2.35 17.83
CA ALA A 102 7.62 2.02 16.41
C ALA A 102 7.10 0.60 16.14
N THR A 103 7.41 -0.38 17.00
CA THR A 103 6.90 -1.75 16.88
C THR A 103 5.39 -1.79 17.02
N ILE A 104 4.83 -1.13 18.03
CA ILE A 104 3.37 -1.05 18.22
C ILE A 104 2.70 -0.40 17.01
N ALA A 105 3.24 0.72 16.53
CA ALA A 105 2.74 1.41 15.33
C ALA A 105 2.80 0.52 14.08
N ALA A 106 3.90 -0.22 13.88
CA ALA A 106 4.07 -1.15 12.78
C ALA A 106 3.08 -2.32 12.85
N CYS A 107 2.86 -2.90 14.04
CA CYS A 107 1.85 -3.94 14.25
C CYS A 107 0.44 -3.43 13.89
N GLY A 108 0.08 -2.22 14.32
CA GLY A 108 -1.19 -1.58 13.96
C GLY A 108 -1.33 -1.40 12.45
N LEU A 109 -0.30 -0.85 11.79
CA LEU A 109 -0.28 -0.61 10.35
C LEU A 109 -0.39 -1.91 9.55
N VAL A 110 0.30 -2.97 9.97
CA VAL A 110 0.23 -4.31 9.36
C VAL A 110 -1.15 -4.91 9.56
N ALA A 111 -1.74 -4.83 10.76
CA ALA A 111 -3.10 -5.30 11.03
C ALA A 111 -4.14 -4.58 10.15
N SER A 112 -4.05 -3.25 10.03
CA SER A 112 -4.91 -2.47 9.12
C SER A 112 -4.73 -2.89 7.66
N HIS A 113 -3.50 -3.13 7.22
CA HIS A 113 -3.23 -3.61 5.86
C HIS A 113 -3.83 -5.00 5.60
N LEU A 114 -3.67 -5.93 6.53
CA LEU A 114 -4.25 -7.28 6.48
C LEU A 114 -5.78 -7.23 6.42
N TYR A 115 -6.40 -6.40 7.25
CA TYR A 115 -7.84 -6.19 7.24
C TYR A 115 -8.32 -5.76 5.85
N MET A 116 -7.67 -4.75 5.24
CA MET A 116 -8.02 -4.27 3.91
C MET A 116 -7.74 -5.32 2.81
N ALA A 117 -6.69 -6.12 2.94
CA ALA A 117 -6.34 -7.11 1.94
C ALA A 117 -7.25 -8.35 1.96
N VAL A 118 -7.68 -8.79 3.15
CA VAL A 118 -8.34 -10.08 3.36
C VAL A 118 -9.83 -9.94 3.64
N LEU A 119 -10.21 -9.02 4.52
CA LEU A 119 -11.56 -8.95 5.07
C LEU A 119 -12.45 -7.95 4.36
N ASN A 120 -11.90 -6.83 3.88
CA ASN A 120 -12.69 -5.81 3.21
C ASN A 120 -13.23 -6.33 1.84
N PRO A 121 -14.57 -6.41 1.67
CA PRO A 121 -15.18 -6.95 0.45
C PRO A 121 -14.85 -6.17 -0.82
N ALA A 122 -14.62 -4.85 -0.72
CA ALA A 122 -14.29 -4.00 -1.86
C ALA A 122 -12.88 -4.34 -2.40
N THR A 123 -11.92 -4.54 -1.50
CA THR A 123 -10.50 -4.67 -1.84
C THR A 123 -9.98 -6.11 -1.88
N ARG A 124 -10.72 -7.11 -1.35
CA ARG A 124 -10.31 -8.53 -1.36
C ARG A 124 -9.94 -9.09 -2.74
N HIS A 125 -10.51 -8.55 -3.83
CA HIS A 125 -10.18 -8.95 -5.20
C HIS A 125 -8.71 -8.63 -5.55
N SER A 126 -8.13 -7.62 -4.90
CA SER A 126 -6.72 -7.23 -5.04
C SER A 126 -5.76 -8.32 -4.58
N LEU A 127 -6.13 -9.11 -3.55
CA LEU A 127 -5.31 -10.20 -3.04
C LEU A 127 -5.04 -11.27 -4.12
N ARG A 128 -6.07 -11.62 -4.90
CA ARG A 128 -5.90 -12.50 -6.07
C ARG A 128 -4.98 -11.86 -7.11
N GLY A 129 -5.02 -10.54 -7.25
CA GLY A 129 -4.10 -9.78 -8.10
C GLY A 129 -2.64 -9.91 -7.65
N MET A 130 -2.37 -9.83 -6.34
CA MET A 130 -1.03 -10.03 -5.78
C MET A 130 -0.52 -11.46 -5.99
N LEU A 131 -1.38 -12.47 -5.80
CA LEU A 131 -1.00 -13.88 -5.90
C LEU A 131 -0.84 -14.36 -7.35
N THR A 132 -1.71 -13.89 -8.25
CA THR A 132 -1.78 -14.41 -9.64
C THR A 132 -1.24 -13.44 -10.68
N GLY A 133 -0.99 -12.19 -10.31
CA GLY A 133 -0.66 -11.10 -11.24
C GLY A 133 -1.81 -10.69 -12.15
N LYS A 134 -3.04 -11.16 -11.89
CA LYS A 134 -4.23 -10.93 -12.72
C LYS A 134 -5.42 -10.44 -11.89
N VAL A 135 -6.12 -9.44 -12.39
CA VAL A 135 -7.33 -8.86 -11.76
C VAL A 135 -8.49 -8.81 -12.76
N ASP A 136 -9.74 -8.83 -12.28
CA ASP A 136 -10.89 -8.68 -13.16
C ASP A 136 -10.93 -7.26 -13.77
N ARG A 137 -11.21 -7.15 -15.09
CA ARG A 137 -11.24 -5.86 -15.79
C ARG A 137 -12.39 -4.97 -15.35
N ALA A 138 -13.56 -5.53 -15.02
CA ALA A 138 -14.70 -4.72 -14.59
C ALA A 138 -14.41 -4.12 -13.21
N TRP A 139 -13.92 -4.93 -12.28
CA TRP A 139 -13.49 -4.47 -10.96
C TRP A 139 -12.39 -3.41 -11.05
N ALA A 140 -11.39 -3.60 -11.93
CA ALA A 140 -10.31 -2.63 -12.12
C ALA A 140 -10.81 -1.26 -12.61
N ARG A 141 -11.78 -1.23 -13.53
CA ARG A 141 -12.36 0.04 -14.02
C ARG A 141 -13.17 0.76 -12.96
N GLU A 142 -13.85 0.02 -12.10
CA GLU A 142 -14.66 0.58 -11.01
C GLU A 142 -13.76 1.15 -9.90
N HIS A 143 -12.73 0.41 -9.47
CA HIS A 143 -11.90 0.78 -8.33
C HIS A 143 -10.69 1.64 -8.70
N TYR A 144 -10.22 1.57 -9.95
CA TYR A 144 -9.08 2.32 -10.48
C TYR A 144 -9.41 2.94 -11.84
N PRO A 145 -10.37 3.88 -11.91
CA PRO A 145 -10.87 4.44 -13.16
C PRO A 145 -9.80 5.20 -13.97
N ARG A 146 -8.73 5.68 -13.31
CA ARG A 146 -7.61 6.37 -13.98
C ARG A 146 -6.44 5.45 -14.29
N TRP A 147 -6.59 4.13 -14.07
CA TRP A 147 -5.57 3.17 -14.43
C TRP A 147 -5.76 2.71 -15.87
N GLU A 148 -4.84 3.15 -16.73
CA GLU A 148 -4.71 2.63 -18.10
C GLU A 148 -3.82 1.37 -18.10
N PRO A 149 -4.35 0.19 -18.51
CA PRO A 149 -3.62 -1.06 -18.50
C PRO A 149 -2.48 -1.20 -19.51
#